data_AF-A0A6I4NM57-F1
#
_entry.id   AF-A0A6I4NM57-F1
#
_cell.length_a   1.000
_cell.length_b   1.000
_cell.length_c   1.000
_cell.angle_alpha   90.00
_cell.angle_beta   90.00
_cell.angle_gamma   90.00
#
_symmetry.space_group_name_H-M   'P 1'
#
loop_
_entity.id
_entity.type
_entity.pdbx_description
1 polymer ?
#
loop_
_entity_poly.entity_id
_entity_poly.type
_entity_poly.pdbx_seq_one_letter_code
_entity_poly.pdbx_strand_id
1 'polypeptide(L)' 'MRTERVTDDVDRQLVRYRAWQRRFLASPGDPAVRARFEDAVAALCAVTSRRCGREAAEAAERPPDPRPRGGTAPPGE' A
#
# COMPACT_ATOMS: atom_id res chain seq x y z
N MET A 1 -18.26 1.12 6.06
CA MET A 1 -18.51 1.53 4.66
C MET A 1 -17.35 2.24 3.97
N ARG A 2 -16.71 3.29 4.55
CA ARG A 2 -15.59 4.00 3.89
C ARG A 2 -14.34 3.14 3.66
N THR A 3 -14.05 2.21 4.59
CA THR A 3 -12.93 1.28 4.49
C THR A 3 -13.13 0.25 3.38
N GLU A 4 -14.37 -0.23 3.22
CA GLU A 4 -14.76 -1.30 2.28
C GLU A 4 -14.67 -0.86 0.82
N ARG A 5 -15.15 0.36 0.49
CA ARG A 5 -14.95 0.95 -0.85
C ARG A 5 -13.49 1.15 -1.22
N VAL A 6 -12.66 1.51 -0.23
CA VAL A 6 -11.23 1.76 -0.49
C VAL A 6 -10.48 0.45 -0.74
N THR A 7 -10.88 -0.65 -0.12
CA THR A 7 -10.32 -1.98 -0.42
C THR A 7 -10.70 -2.46 -1.82
N ASP A 8 -11.93 -2.17 -2.27
CA ASP A 8 -12.41 -2.48 -3.62
C ASP A 8 -11.62 -1.73 -4.73
N ASP A 9 -11.36 -0.43 -4.53
CA ASP A 9 -10.54 0.36 -5.45
C ASP A 9 -9.11 -0.20 -5.57
N VAL A 10 -8.50 -0.61 -4.46
CA VAL A 10 -7.16 -1.21 -4.45
C VAL A 10 -7.16 -2.59 -5.12
N ASP A 11 -8.14 -3.44 -4.82
CA ASP A 11 -8.27 -4.77 -5.43
C ASP A 11 -8.41 -4.68 -6.96
N ARG A 12 -9.25 -3.75 -7.42
CA ARG A 12 -9.46 -3.49 -8.85
C ARG A 12 -8.18 -3.02 -9.54
N GLN A 13 -7.38 -2.15 -8.89
CA GLN A 13 -6.07 -1.75 -9.44
C GLN A 13 -5.05 -2.89 -9.44
N LEU A 14 -5.05 -3.77 -8.42
CA LEU A 14 -4.18 -4.93 -8.36
C LEU A 14 -4.49 -5.96 -9.45
N VAL A 15 -5.77 -6.20 -9.75
CA VAL A 15 -6.18 -7.08 -10.86
C VAL A 15 -5.68 -6.52 -12.19
N ARG A 16 -5.84 -5.20 -12.43
CA ARG A 16 -5.35 -4.53 -13.64
C ARG A 16 -3.82 -4.57 -13.74
N TYR A 17 -3.11 -4.29 -12.65
CA TYR A 17 -1.66 -4.37 -12.57
C TYR A 17 -1.15 -5.77 -12.90
N ARG A 18 -1.74 -6.82 -12.29
CA ARG A 18 -1.37 -8.22 -12.56
C ARG A 18 -1.60 -8.63 -14.01
N ALA A 19 -2.69 -8.15 -14.65
CA ALA A 19 -2.96 -8.43 -16.05
C ALA A 19 -1.89 -7.82 -16.97
N TRP A 20 -1.49 -6.56 -16.72
CA TRP A 20 -0.42 -5.91 -17.47
C TRP A 20 0.95 -6.48 -17.17
N GLN A 21 1.23 -6.87 -15.93
CA GLN A 21 2.48 -7.53 -15.56
C GLN A 21 2.67 -8.82 -16.36
N ARG A 22 1.63 -9.65 -16.49
CA ARG A 22 1.70 -10.88 -17.33
C ARG A 22 1.99 -10.55 -18.79
N ARG A 23 1.40 -9.47 -19.31
CA ARG A 23 1.57 -9.04 -20.70
C ARG A 23 2.96 -8.46 -20.96
N PHE A 24 3.50 -7.69 -20.01
CA PHE A 24 4.87 -7.19 -20.00
C PHE A 24 5.89 -8.33 -19.92
N LEU A 25 5.63 -9.34 -19.07
CA LEU A 25 6.48 -10.53 -18.99
C LEU A 25 6.45 -11.38 -20.27
N ALA A 26 5.34 -11.39 -21.01
CA ALA A 26 5.21 -12.09 -22.29
C ALA A 26 5.82 -11.34 -23.48
N SER A 27 5.94 -10.01 -23.40
CA SER A 27 6.53 -9.17 -24.46
C SER A 27 7.12 -7.89 -23.87
N PRO A 28 8.32 -7.97 -23.26
CA PRO A 28 8.95 -6.82 -22.60
C PRO A 28 9.47 -5.77 -23.60
N GLY A 29 9.59 -6.13 -24.88
CA GLY A 29 10.03 -5.23 -25.96
C GLY A 29 8.92 -4.39 -26.58
N ASP A 30 7.65 -4.62 -26.23
CA ASP A 30 6.53 -3.84 -26.80
C ASP A 30 6.35 -2.52 -26.04
N PRO A 31 6.58 -1.36 -26.70
CA PRO A 31 6.53 -0.06 -26.03
C PRO A 31 5.12 0.32 -25.57
N ALA A 32 4.07 -0.19 -26.23
CA ALA A 32 2.70 0.07 -25.82
C ALA A 32 2.34 -0.73 -24.54
N VAL A 33 2.80 -1.97 -24.42
CA VAL A 33 2.67 -2.78 -23.20
C VAL A 33 3.44 -2.13 -22.05
N ARG A 34 4.65 -1.61 -22.30
CA ARG A 34 5.43 -0.88 -21.30
C ARG A 34 4.72 0.38 -20.82
N ALA A 35 4.25 1.23 -21.73
CA ALA A 35 3.53 2.46 -21.36
C ALA A 35 2.25 2.16 -20.55
N ARG A 36 1.52 1.10 -20.90
CA ARG A 36 0.31 0.67 -20.17
C ARG A 36 0.61 0.05 -18.81
N PHE A 37 1.74 -0.64 -18.68
CA PHE A 37 2.21 -1.15 -17.39
C PHE A 37 2.63 0.01 -16.47
N GLU A 38 3.37 0.99 -17.00
CA GLU A 38 3.77 2.20 -16.28
C GLU A 38 2.54 3.02 -15.82
N ASP A 39 1.51 3.17 -16.66
CA ASP A 39 0.21 3.77 -16.29
C ASP A 39 -0.47 3.02 -15.14
N ALA A 40 -0.50 1.68 -15.19
CA ALA A 40 -1.09 0.86 -14.14
C ALA A 40 -0.32 0.96 -12.82
N VAL A 41 1.01 1.04 -12.88
CA VAL A 41 1.87 1.25 -11.70
C VAL A 41 1.63 2.63 -11.09
N ALA A 42 1.54 3.68 -11.91
CA ALA A 42 1.26 5.03 -11.45
C ALA A 42 -0.11 5.13 -10.78
N ALA A 43 -1.14 4.51 -11.36
CA ALA A 43 -2.48 4.44 -10.78
C ALA A 43 -2.50 3.70 -9.44
N LEU A 44 -1.83 2.53 -9.35
CA LEU A 44 -1.72 1.76 -8.11
C LEU A 44 -0.99 2.57 -7.02
N CYS A 45 0.13 3.21 -7.37
CA CYS A 45 0.90 4.05 -6.45
C CYS A 45 0.09 5.25 -5.92
N ALA A 46 -0.75 5.86 -6.75
CA ALA A 46 -1.58 6.98 -6.35
C ALA A 46 -2.69 6.58 -5.36
N VAL A 47 -3.31 5.39 -5.51
CA VAL A 47 -4.32 4.90 -4.57
C VAL A 47 -3.69 4.43 -3.26
N THR A 48 -2.53 3.77 -3.31
CA THR A 48 -1.82 3.30 -2.12
C THR A 48 -1.15 4.45 -1.35
N SER A 49 -0.59 5.46 -2.02
CA SER A 49 0.04 6.61 -1.34
C SER A 49 -0.96 7.46 -0.58
N ARG A 50 -2.17 7.68 -1.14
CA ARG A 50 -3.27 8.33 -0.41
C ARG A 50 -3.66 7.54 0.84
N ARG A 51 -3.61 6.21 0.75
CA ARG A 51 -3.83 5.31 1.89
C ARG A 51 -2.71 5.38 2.92
N CYS A 52 -1.46 5.26 2.48
CA CYS A 52 -0.29 5.32 3.35
C CYS A 52 -0.22 6.65 4.10
N GLY A 53 -0.52 7.78 3.43
CA GLY A 53 -0.61 9.09 4.08
C GLY A 53 -1.76 9.19 5.09
N ARG A 54 -2.93 8.63 4.77
CA ARG A 54 -4.08 8.61 5.70
C ARG A 54 -3.85 7.68 6.89
N GLU A 55 -3.26 6.51 6.68
CA GLU A 55 -2.94 5.57 7.75
C GLU A 55 -1.79 6.09 8.62
N ALA A 56 -0.80 6.73 8.03
CA ALA A 56 0.25 7.44 8.77
C ALA A 56 -0.33 8.59 9.60
N ALA A 57 -1.25 9.38 9.04
CA ALA A 57 -1.96 10.42 9.78
C ALA A 57 -2.83 9.82 10.90
N GLU A 58 -3.66 8.81 10.64
CA GLU A 58 -4.46 8.14 11.66
C GLU A 58 -3.60 7.45 12.75
N ALA A 59 -2.38 7.01 12.40
CA ALA A 59 -1.43 6.45 13.35
C ALA A 59 -0.72 7.53 14.17
N ALA A 60 -0.46 8.71 13.59
CA ALA A 60 0.15 9.86 14.27
C ALA A 60 -0.86 10.62 15.15
N GLU A 61 -2.14 10.67 14.74
CA GLU A 61 -3.25 11.25 15.49
C GLU A 61 -3.68 10.34 16.64
N ARG A 62 -3.34 9.04 16.58
CA ARG A 62 -3.50 8.15 17.72
C ARG A 62 -2.42 8.51 18.74
N PRO A 63 -2.78 9.08 19.90
CA PRO A 63 -1.78 9.32 20.93
C PRO A 63 -1.14 7.97 21.26
N PRO A 64 0.20 7.89 21.40
CA PRO A 64 0.81 6.69 21.95
C PRO A 64 0.10 6.39 23.28
N ASP A 65 -0.36 5.15 23.45
CA ASP A 65 -0.95 4.69 24.71
C ASP A 65 -0.04 5.16 25.85
N PRO A 66 -0.51 6.02 26.78
CA PRO A 66 0.31 6.51 27.88
C PRO A 66 0.46 5.44 28.96
N ARG A 67 0.56 4.16 28.57
CA ARG A 67 1.00 3.14 29.48
C ARG A 67 2.52 3.19 29.53
N PRO A 68 3.10 3.50 30.70
CA PRO A 68 4.53 3.34 30.86
C PRO A 68 4.81 1.87 30.58
N ARG A 69 5.75 1.60 29.67
CA ARG A 69 6.36 0.28 29.57
C ARG A 69 7.23 0.10 30.82
N GLY A 70 6.56 -0.12 31.95
CA GLY A 70 7.12 -0.70 33.15
C GLY A 70 7.49 -2.14 32.81
N GLY A 71 8.67 -2.30 32.22
CA GLY A 71 9.35 -3.57 32.06
C GLY A 71 10.51 -3.61 33.04
N THR A 72 10.20 -4.06 34.24
CA THR A 72 11.03 -4.54 35.34
C THR A 72 12.53 -4.71 35.02
N ALA A 73 13.38 -3.93 35.70
CA ALA A 73 14.78 -4.31 35.91
C ALA A 73 14.80 -5.56 36.82
N PRO A 74 15.49 -6.66 36.46
CA PRO A 74 15.72 -7.73 37.43
C PRO A 74 16.76 -7.28 38.47
N PRO A 75 16.58 -7.57 39.77
CA PRO A 75 17.66 -7.44 40.73
C PRO A 75 18.57 -8.68 40.70
N GLY A 76 19.88 -8.44 40.72
CA GLY A 76 20.91 -9.40 41.09
C GLY A 76 21.52 -10.19 39.95
N GLU A 77 22.80 -9.95 39.69
CA GLU A 77 23.89 -10.80 40.21
C GLU A 77 25.10 -9.92 40.58
#